data_AF-A0A920QKZ4-F1
#
_entry.id   AF-A0A920QKZ4-F1
#
_cell.length_a   1.000
_cell.length_b   1.000
_cell.length_c   1.000
_cell.angle_alpha   90.00
_cell.angle_beta   90.00
_cell.angle_gamma   90.00
#
_symmetry.space_group_name_H-M   'P 1'
#
loop_
_entity.id
_entity.type
_entity.pdbx_description
1 polymer ?
#
loop_
_entity_poly.entity_id
_entity_poly.type
_entity_poly.pdbx_seq_one_letter_code
_entity_poly.pdbx_strand_id
1 'polypeptide(L)'
;MNLNYVVLTTVNRDDFPDQGALTFQNASKQSKSIPRLLIEMLMPDFRSEKELIQRLLMPRLQYGHNLETVRRLTPEVRDYRADYNSR
;
A
#
# COMPACT_ATOMS: atom_id res chain seq x y z
N MET A 1 -12.84 -18.66 -2.53
CA MET A 1 -11.76 -19.09 -1.61
C MET A 1 -12.23 -18.86 -0.18
N ASN A 2 -11.88 -19.72 0.77
CA ASN A 2 -12.26 -19.57 2.19
C ASN A 2 -11.04 -19.05 2.98
N LEU A 3 -10.70 -17.77 2.80
CA LEU A 3 -9.49 -17.17 3.36
C LEU A 3 -9.80 -16.48 4.70
N ASN A 4 -8.89 -16.67 5.65
CA ASN A 4 -8.91 -15.96 6.93
C ASN A 4 -7.99 -14.74 6.93
N TYR A 5 -7.01 -14.70 6.02
CA TYR A 5 -6.02 -13.63 5.88
C TYR A 5 -5.73 -13.37 4.41
N VAL A 6 -5.62 -12.11 4.03
CA VAL A 6 -5.27 -11.67 2.67
C VAL A 6 -4.22 -10.57 2.76
N VAL A 7 -3.15 -10.70 1.98
CA VAL A 7 -2.25 -9.59 1.66
C VAL A 7 -2.70 -9.00 0.33
N LEU A 8 -2.92 -7.69 0.31
CA LEU A 8 -3.25 -6.93 -0.88
C LEU A 8 -2.06 -6.03 -1.25
N THR A 9 -1.63 -6.10 -2.49
CA THR A 9 -0.61 -5.21 -3.05
C THR A 9 -0.99 -4.78 -4.46
N THR A 10 -0.37 -3.73 -4.97
CA THR A 10 -0.58 -3.21 -6.31
C THR A 10 0.76 -2.84 -6.95
N VAL A 11 0.77 -2.72 -8.27
CA VAL A 11 1.80 -1.94 -8.95
C VAL A 11 1.62 -0.44 -8.66
N ASN A 12 2.67 0.35 -8.85
CA ASN A 12 2.57 1.81 -8.78
C ASN A 12 1.63 2.31 -9.88
N ARG A 13 0.76 3.27 -9.53
CA ARG A 13 -0.21 3.88 -10.44
C ARG A 13 0.01 5.37 -10.57
N ASP A 14 1.26 5.76 -10.87
CA ASP A 14 1.64 7.16 -11.07
C ASP A 14 0.87 7.85 -12.23
N ASP A 15 0.22 7.04 -13.07
CA ASP A 15 -0.70 7.46 -14.11
C ASP A 15 -2.04 8.00 -13.58
N PHE A 16 -2.35 7.80 -12.29
CA PHE A 16 -3.59 8.25 -11.65
C PHE A 16 -3.34 9.37 -10.63
N PRO A 17 -4.25 10.35 -10.52
CA PRO A 17 -4.14 11.40 -9.50
C PRO A 17 -4.12 10.89 -8.05
N ASP A 18 -4.81 9.79 -7.77
CA ASP A 18 -4.85 9.16 -6.44
C ASP A 18 -3.81 8.06 -6.28
N GLN A 19 -2.95 7.86 -7.28
CA GLN A 19 -1.89 6.85 -7.28
C GLN A 19 -2.37 5.42 -6.95
N GLY A 20 -3.64 5.11 -7.25
CA GLY A 20 -4.24 3.81 -6.97
C GLY A 20 -4.77 3.63 -5.55
N ALA A 21 -4.77 4.66 -4.70
CA ALA A 21 -5.30 4.61 -3.34
C ALA A 21 -6.77 4.14 -3.30
N LEU A 22 -7.60 4.51 -4.28
CA LEU A 22 -9.00 4.08 -4.36
C LEU A 22 -9.14 2.54 -4.39
N THR A 23 -8.20 1.82 -5.01
CA THR A 23 -8.22 0.35 -5.04
C THR A 23 -8.10 -0.24 -3.63
N PHE A 24 -7.19 0.28 -2.82
CA PHE A 24 -7.05 -0.12 -1.42
C PHE A 24 -8.30 0.24 -0.59
N GLN A 25 -8.86 1.45 -0.78
CA GLN A 25 -10.09 1.86 -0.08
C GLN A 25 -11.27 0.93 -0.39
N ASN A 26 -11.44 0.56 -1.65
CA ASN A 26 -12.53 -0.32 -2.08
C ASN A 26 -12.36 -1.73 -1.49
N ALA A 27 -11.14 -2.27 -1.49
CA ALA A 27 -10.85 -3.57 -0.89
C ALA A 27 -11.16 -3.58 0.62
N SER A 28 -10.81 -2.51 1.34
CA SER A 28 -11.18 -2.38 2.76
C SER A 28 -12.68 -2.26 2.98
N LYS A 29 -13.40 -1.49 2.17
CA LYS A 29 -14.86 -1.42 2.28
C LYS A 29 -15.50 -2.79 2.08
N GLN A 30 -15.00 -3.55 1.12
CA GLN A 30 -15.49 -4.89 0.81
C GLN A 30 -15.15 -5.90 1.91
N SER A 31 -14.01 -5.75 2.60
CA SER A 31 -13.64 -6.64 3.71
C SER A 31 -14.62 -6.60 4.88
N LYS A 32 -15.35 -5.48 5.05
CA LYS A 32 -16.38 -5.35 6.09
C LYS A 32 -17.52 -6.37 5.95
N SER A 33 -17.77 -6.89 4.74
CA SER A 33 -18.76 -7.96 4.54
C SER A 33 -18.25 -9.35 4.95
N ILE A 34 -16.97 -9.47 5.30
CA ILE A 34 -16.33 -10.72 5.72
C ILE A 34 -15.68 -10.50 7.11
N PRO A 35 -16.46 -10.51 8.21
CA PRO A 35 -16.01 -9.99 9.51
C PRO A 35 -14.79 -10.69 10.15
N ARG A 36 -14.50 -11.93 9.72
CA ARG A 36 -13.36 -12.75 10.16
C ARG A 36 -12.10 -12.57 9.32
N LEU A 37 -12.21 -11.93 8.15
CA LEU A 37 -11.09 -11.72 7.26
C LEU A 37 -10.19 -10.61 7.81
N LEU A 38 -8.91 -10.94 7.97
CA LEU A 38 -7.85 -9.98 8.20
C LEU A 38 -7.23 -9.57 6.87
N ILE A 39 -6.95 -8.28 6.70
CA ILE A 39 -6.29 -7.75 5.51
C ILE A 39 -5.05 -6.97 5.91
N GLU A 40 -3.97 -7.28 5.21
CA GLU A 40 -2.74 -6.50 5.19
C GLU A 40 -2.61 -5.80 3.84
N MET A 41 -2.33 -4.50 3.88
CA MET A 41 -2.09 -3.68 2.70
C MET A 41 -0.60 -3.42 2.57
N LEU A 42 0.04 -4.09 1.61
CA LEU A 42 1.41 -3.81 1.21
C LEU A 42 1.37 -2.71 0.13
N MET A 43 1.51 -1.47 0.59
CA MET A 43 1.24 -0.26 -0.19
C MET A 43 2.49 0.26 -0.92
N PRO A 44 2.32 0.91 -2.08
CA PRO A 44 3.37 1.76 -2.65
C PRO A 44 3.63 2.98 -1.75
N ASP A 45 4.64 3.79 -2.10
CA ASP A 45 4.99 4.98 -1.33
C ASP A 45 4.01 6.16 -1.53
N PHE A 46 3.11 6.07 -2.52
CA PHE A 46 2.23 7.15 -2.95
C PHE A 46 2.96 8.50 -3.14
N ARG A 47 4.23 8.47 -3.57
CA ARG A 47 5.11 9.66 -3.64
C ARG A 47 5.14 10.48 -2.34
N SER A 48 4.94 9.82 -1.20
CA SER A 48 4.83 10.45 0.14
C SER A 48 3.68 11.46 0.28
N GLU A 49 2.62 11.36 -0.55
CA GLU A 49 1.43 12.18 -0.42
C GLU A 49 0.61 11.74 0.81
N LYS A 50 0.78 12.48 1.91
CA LYS A 50 0.21 12.14 3.23
C LYS A 50 -1.31 12.04 3.19
N GLU A 51 -1.98 12.86 2.38
CA GLU A 51 -3.43 12.83 2.24
C GLU A 51 -3.91 11.49 1.67
N LEU A 52 -3.17 10.89 0.72
CA LEU A 52 -3.51 9.59 0.16
C LEU A 52 -3.32 8.48 1.20
N ILE A 53 -2.21 8.51 1.94
CA ILE A 53 -1.93 7.55 3.02
C ILE A 53 -2.99 7.64 4.12
N GLN A 54 -3.30 8.85 4.58
CA GLN A 54 -4.28 9.08 5.65
C GLN A 54 -5.68 8.58 5.27
N ARG A 55 -6.09 8.71 4.00
CA ARG A 55 -7.37 8.18 3.51
C ARG A 55 -7.46 6.64 3.59
N LEU A 56 -6.33 5.95 3.67
CA LEU A 56 -6.28 4.49 3.75
C LEU A 56 -6.31 3.96 5.17
N LEU A 57 -5.98 4.80 6.17
CA LEU A 57 -5.93 4.41 7.58
C LEU A 57 -7.33 4.09 8.11
N MET A 58 -7.56 2.82 8.42
CA MET A 58 -8.82 2.29 8.89
C MET A 58 -8.57 1.24 9.99
N PRO A 59 -9.53 1.08 10.92
CA PRO A 59 -9.42 0.09 11.98
C PRO A 59 -9.33 -1.35 11.44
N ARG A 60 -8.61 -2.23 12.15
CA ARG A 60 -8.49 -3.68 11.88
C ARG A 60 -7.75 -4.05 10.59
N LEU A 61 -7.07 -3.09 9.96
CA LEU A 61 -6.13 -3.34 8.86
C LEU A 61 -4.69 -3.28 9.35
N GLN A 62 -3.83 -4.04 8.68
CA GLN A 62 -2.38 -3.95 8.83
C GLN A 62 -1.81 -3.28 7.58
N TYR A 63 -0.73 -2.50 7.75
CA TYR A 63 -0.11 -1.74 6.67
C TYR A 63 1.38 -2.05 6.62
N GLY A 64 1.88 -2.32 5.43
CA GLY A 64 3.29 -2.52 5.14
C GLY A 64 3.72 -1.64 3.97
N HIS A 65 4.97 -1.18 4.02
CA HIS A 65 5.68 -0.61 2.89
C HIS A 65 7.12 -1.09 2.95
N ASN A 66 7.63 -1.67 1.87
CA ASN A 66 8.97 -2.23 1.84
C ASN A 66 9.99 -1.18 1.43
N LEU A 67 11.11 -1.11 2.16
CA LEU A 67 12.33 -0.42 1.71
C LEU A 67 13.12 -1.23 0.68
N GLU A 68 12.94 -2.55 0.66
CA GLU A 68 13.56 -3.56 -0.23
C GLU A 68 15.08 -3.73 -0.10
N THR A 69 15.83 -2.63 0.00
CA THR A 69 17.29 -2.66 0.08
C THR A 69 17.82 -1.50 0.92
N VAL A 70 19.12 -1.50 1.21
CA VAL A 70 19.78 -0.41 1.94
C VAL A 70 19.94 0.83 1.07
N ARG A 71 19.99 2.02 1.71
CA ARG A 71 20.12 3.33 1.04
C ARG A 71 21.11 3.37 -0.12
N ARG A 72 22.29 2.79 0.07
CA ARG A 72 23.37 2.79 -0.93
C ARG A 72 22.96 2.10 -2.23
N LEU A 73 22.12 1.06 -2.15
CA LEU A 73 21.69 0.24 -3.28
C LEU A 73 20.33 0.65 -3.86
N THR A 74 19.57 1.52 -3.18
CA THR A 74 18.27 2.02 -3.67
C THR A 74 18.31 2.51 -5.12
N PRO A 75 19.25 3.39 -5.56
CA PRO A 75 19.26 3.88 -6.94
C PRO A 75 19.65 2.82 -7.98
N GLU A 76 20.23 1.69 -7.56
CA GLU A 76 20.63 0.59 -8.46
C GLU A 76 19.54 -0.46 -8.61
N VAL A 77 18.79 -0.74 -7.54
CA VAL A 77 17.85 -1.86 -7.46
C VAL A 77 16.40 -1.41 -7.68
N ARG A 78 16.04 -0.20 -7.26
CA ARG A 78 14.67 0.30 -7.33
C ARG A 78 14.49 1.28 -8.48
N ASP A 79 13.24 1.47 -8.88
CA ASP A 79 12.86 2.53 -9.82
C ASP A 79 13.38 3.89 -9.33
N TYR A 80 13.85 4.73 -10.26
CA TYR A 80 14.45 6.04 -9.94
C TYR A 80 13.50 7.01 -9.21
N ARG A 81 12.19 6.73 -9.25
CA ARG A 81 11.15 7.50 -8.54
C ARG A 81 11.01 7.08 -7.08
N ALA A 82 11.55 5.94 -6.68
CA ALA A 82 11.51 5.47 -5.31
C ALA A 82 12.58 6.19 -4.46
N ASP A 83 12.17 6.75 -3.33
CA ASP A 83 13.08 7.35 -2.36
C ASP A 83 13.25 6.42 -1.14
N TYR A 84 14.48 6.25 -0.67
CA TYR A 84 14.75 5.53 0.59
C TYR A 84 14.23 6.31 1.82
N ASN A 85 14.11 7.63 1.71
CA ASN A 85 13.65 8.51 2.79
C ASN A 85 12.16 8.84 2.72
N SER A 86 11.40 8.27 1.79
CA SER A 86 9.95 8.44 1.78
C SER A 86 9.38 7.97 3.12
N ARG A 87 8.77 8.90 3.86
CA ARG A 87 8.24 8.71 5.22
C ARG A 87 6.88 9.37 5.35
#